data_AF-A0A1A9K5R1-F1
#
_entry.id   AF-A0A1A9K5R1-F1
#
_cell.length_a   1.000
_cell.length_b   1.000
_cell.length_c   1.000
_cell.angle_alpha   90.00
_cell.angle_beta   90.00
_cell.angle_gamma   90.00
#
_symmetry.space_group_name_H-M   'P 1'
#
loop_
_entity.id
_entity.type
_entity.pdbx_description
1 polymer ?
#
loop_
_entity_poly.entity_id
_entity_poly.type
_entity_poly.pdbx_seq_one_letter_code
_entity_poly.pdbx_strand_id
1 'polypeptide(L)'
;MAAFVETGTYLRFGPAPRGKKRPVLWPVLVHRVLYPDAKRPQLNLFQRAVFGLIRARAVRDETIAELTGLHQNLIKLILAQGVSNGWLVENAQALTAKGERLLDDEETDEANLKAGYLLQDALTGQFWPRLVAQLNQLEPRDPLARYPEFLGERKTGETIRPFMIASGRTDLPPLDHESLTLAYRDYREDYRANQQLGHGNQLPKQISLQGVQRLDDAPQSARALVWVTADDDGGDLWSVKDPFELRENAWWLQGTLRWVIDRDANLLARLEPLVGIARADNQSVEQWLEALRKQTELQVLIEFPWVERQPDIKRHLAALLVRKEKLHQDDSHDQELDAALMECQKLLEVVMQWLIRTYPADVGQLPKQQRPDPKLNQRILSALQIPAFTEEVIRLLARQKIDQVIWACSKPESSLKALTFAAAMGTLNAPQHPLKVLGTRELQLSKLLELADLRNRSSHAQSSFTGREKTQLTSRMALDSIQYALSFTACFKEWM
;
A
#
# COMPACT_ATOMS: atom_id res chain seq x y z
N MET A 1 -11.15 25.32 -25.04
CA MET A 1 -10.04 24.64 -24.34
C MET A 1 -9.79 25.39 -23.04
N ALA A 2 -9.49 24.69 -21.96
CA ALA A 2 -9.24 25.34 -20.68
C ALA A 2 -7.76 25.69 -20.56
N ALA A 3 -7.46 26.91 -20.14
CA ALA A 3 -6.10 27.38 -19.88
C ALA A 3 -6.01 27.83 -18.43
N PHE A 4 -4.88 27.53 -17.79
CA PHE A 4 -4.62 28.01 -16.45
C PHE A 4 -4.30 29.51 -16.46
N VAL A 5 -4.94 30.27 -15.58
CA VAL A 5 -4.69 31.70 -15.37
C VAL A 5 -4.40 31.93 -13.89
N GLU A 6 -3.41 32.76 -13.57
CA GLU A 6 -3.13 33.09 -12.18
C GLU A 6 -4.25 33.98 -11.62
N THR A 7 -4.97 33.46 -10.62
CA THR A 7 -6.13 34.12 -9.99
C THR A 7 -5.87 34.59 -8.57
N GLY A 8 -4.73 34.21 -7.97
CA GLY A 8 -4.47 34.39 -6.55
C GLY A 8 -5.35 33.52 -5.63
N THR A 9 -6.03 32.50 -6.19
CA THR A 9 -6.83 31.56 -5.40
C THR A 9 -5.96 30.39 -4.95
N TYR A 10 -5.83 30.19 -3.63
CA TYR A 10 -5.05 29.11 -3.03
C TYR A 10 -5.93 28.14 -2.26
N LEU A 11 -5.65 26.84 -2.34
CA LEU A 11 -6.45 25.78 -1.73
C LEU A 11 -5.61 24.95 -0.77
N ARG A 12 -6.20 24.53 0.36
CA ARG A 12 -5.57 23.62 1.32
C ARG A 12 -6.57 22.55 1.76
N PHE A 13 -6.23 21.28 1.54
CA PHE A 13 -7.14 20.17 1.88
C PHE A 13 -6.77 19.49 3.20
N GLY A 14 -5.49 19.17 3.41
CA GLY A 14 -5.01 18.42 4.58
C GLY A 14 -4.08 19.20 5.52
N PRO A 15 -3.73 18.59 6.67
CA PRO A 15 -2.69 19.09 7.57
C PRO A 15 -1.29 18.96 6.94
N ALA A 16 -0.31 19.61 7.56
CA ALA A 16 1.08 19.41 7.17
C ALA A 16 1.57 18.05 7.71
N PRO A 17 2.33 17.26 6.94
CA PRO A 17 2.91 16.01 7.43
C PRO A 17 3.88 16.28 8.59
N ARG A 18 4.22 15.24 9.37
CA ARG A 18 5.30 15.34 10.37
C ARG A 18 6.67 15.32 9.67
N GLY A 19 7.73 15.67 10.39
CA GLY A 19 9.08 15.60 9.86
C GLY A 19 9.50 16.72 8.90
N LYS A 20 10.60 16.47 8.17
CA LYS A 20 11.17 17.40 7.18
C LYS A 20 10.28 17.44 5.94
N LYS A 21 9.79 18.63 5.62
CA LYS A 21 8.85 18.85 4.51
C LYS A 21 9.07 20.19 3.82
N ARG A 22 8.69 20.25 2.54
CA ARG A 22 8.65 21.50 1.77
C ARG A 22 7.24 21.71 1.19
N PRO A 23 6.64 22.88 1.42
CA PRO A 23 5.36 23.23 0.81
C PRO A 23 5.54 23.65 -0.65
N VAL A 24 4.63 23.22 -1.50
CA VAL A 24 4.59 23.52 -2.94
C VAL A 24 3.17 23.90 -3.34
N LEU A 25 3.02 24.94 -4.17
CA LEU A 25 1.76 25.36 -4.76
C LEU A 25 1.63 24.77 -6.17
N TRP A 26 0.78 23.76 -6.27
CA TRP A 26 0.50 23.03 -7.49
C TRP A 26 -0.64 23.69 -8.28
N PRO A 27 -0.45 24.03 -9.57
CA PRO A 27 -1.50 24.67 -10.36
C PRO A 27 -2.57 23.65 -10.75
N VAL A 28 -3.84 23.98 -10.48
CA VAL A 28 -4.98 23.12 -10.76
C VAL A 28 -6.13 23.90 -11.40
N LEU A 29 -6.91 23.22 -12.22
CA LEU A 29 -8.21 23.67 -12.70
C LEU A 29 -9.31 23.01 -11.86
N VAL A 30 -10.22 23.81 -11.34
CA VAL A 30 -11.30 23.42 -10.46
C VAL A 30 -12.60 23.39 -11.26
N HIS A 31 -13.19 22.20 -11.36
CA HIS A 31 -14.43 21.95 -12.09
C HIS A 31 -15.56 21.72 -11.09
N ARG A 32 -16.57 22.58 -11.10
CA ARG A 32 -17.77 22.37 -10.29
C ARG A 32 -18.66 21.31 -10.94
N VAL A 33 -19.07 20.34 -10.15
CA VAL A 33 -19.84 19.19 -10.64
C VAL A 33 -20.96 18.79 -9.70
N LEU A 34 -21.97 18.12 -10.27
CA LEU A 34 -22.95 17.32 -9.55
C LEU A 34 -22.55 15.85 -9.61
N TYR A 35 -22.69 15.14 -8.50
CA TYR A 35 -22.42 13.71 -8.40
C TYR A 35 -23.46 13.02 -7.52
N PRO A 36 -23.80 11.74 -7.77
CA PRO A 36 -24.79 11.04 -6.97
C PRO A 36 -24.25 10.71 -5.58
N ASP A 37 -25.07 10.86 -4.55
CA ASP A 37 -24.69 10.43 -3.20
C ASP A 37 -24.43 8.92 -3.19
N ALA A 38 -23.24 8.50 -2.75
CA ALA A 38 -22.86 7.10 -2.77
C ALA A 38 -23.55 6.35 -1.62
N LYS A 39 -24.85 6.08 -1.75
CA LYS A 39 -25.49 5.01 -0.99
C LYS A 39 -25.04 3.66 -1.55
N ARG A 40 -24.87 2.67 -0.67
CA ARG A 40 -24.67 1.30 -1.15
C ARG A 40 -25.98 0.88 -1.83
N PRO A 41 -25.95 0.50 -3.12
CA PRO A 41 -27.14 -0.03 -3.76
C PRO A 41 -27.57 -1.27 -2.96
N GLN A 42 -28.84 -1.29 -2.58
CA GLN A 42 -29.42 -2.40 -1.83
C GLN A 42 -29.67 -3.59 -2.75
N LEU A 43 -29.82 -3.33 -4.06
CA LEU A 43 -29.93 -4.33 -5.11
C LEU A 43 -28.69 -4.31 -6.00
N ASN A 44 -28.15 -5.49 -6.31
CA ASN A 44 -27.13 -5.57 -7.35
C ASN A 44 -27.77 -5.44 -8.75
N LEU A 45 -26.93 -5.21 -9.78
CA LEU A 45 -27.36 -5.02 -11.17
C LEU A 45 -28.29 -6.14 -11.68
N PHE A 46 -27.98 -7.40 -11.34
CA PHE A 46 -28.78 -8.55 -11.76
C PHE A 46 -30.12 -8.62 -11.03
N GLN A 47 -30.13 -8.34 -9.74
CA GLN A 47 -31.37 -8.26 -8.95
C GLN A 47 -32.28 -7.15 -9.47
N ARG A 48 -31.75 -5.97 -9.79
CA ARG A 48 -32.51 -4.87 -10.41
C ARG A 48 -33.13 -5.29 -11.74
N ALA A 49 -32.34 -5.88 -12.63
CA ALA A 49 -32.82 -6.31 -13.95
C ALA A 49 -33.93 -7.35 -13.83
N VAL A 50 -33.76 -8.36 -12.96
CA VAL A 50 -34.77 -9.39 -12.72
C VAL A 50 -36.03 -8.81 -12.10
N PHE A 51 -35.92 -7.93 -11.10
CA PHE A 51 -37.08 -7.33 -10.44
C PHE A 51 -37.83 -6.34 -11.33
N GLY A 52 -37.13 -5.58 -12.18
CA GLY A 52 -37.74 -4.72 -13.19
C GLY A 52 -38.54 -5.52 -14.21
N LEU A 53 -38.05 -6.68 -14.64
CA LEU A 53 -38.79 -7.60 -15.52
C LEU A 53 -40.03 -8.17 -14.84
N ILE A 54 -39.95 -8.53 -13.55
CA ILE A 54 -41.11 -8.97 -12.78
C ILE A 54 -42.14 -7.84 -12.64
N ARG A 55 -41.70 -6.58 -12.39
CA ARG A 55 -42.58 -5.39 -12.40
C ARG A 55 -43.29 -5.24 -13.75
N ALA A 56 -42.57 -5.49 -14.85
CA ALA A 56 -43.09 -5.51 -16.21
C ALA A 56 -43.91 -6.78 -16.56
N ARG A 57 -44.24 -7.63 -15.58
CA ARG A 57 -45.03 -8.87 -15.72
C ARG A 57 -44.34 -10.00 -16.48
N ALA A 58 -43.03 -9.94 -16.70
CA ALA A 58 -42.24 -11.07 -17.16
C ALA A 58 -41.84 -11.94 -15.97
N VAL A 59 -42.60 -13.02 -15.73
CA VAL A 59 -42.51 -13.84 -14.50
C VAL A 59 -42.00 -15.27 -14.73
N ARG A 60 -41.72 -15.65 -15.98
CA ARG A 60 -41.20 -16.97 -16.32
C ARG A 60 -39.67 -16.97 -16.29
N ASP A 61 -39.08 -17.90 -15.54
CA ASP A 61 -37.63 -18.06 -15.41
C ASP A 61 -36.91 -18.11 -16.77
N GLU A 62 -37.47 -18.84 -17.75
CA GLU A 62 -36.89 -18.96 -19.09
C GLU A 62 -36.88 -17.61 -19.83
N THR A 63 -37.98 -16.88 -19.74
CA THR A 63 -38.14 -15.57 -20.39
C THR A 63 -37.24 -14.52 -19.75
N ILE A 64 -37.11 -14.52 -18.42
CA ILE A 64 -36.20 -13.62 -17.70
C ILE A 64 -34.75 -13.95 -18.06
N ALA A 65 -34.38 -15.23 -18.12
CA ALA A 65 -33.05 -15.66 -18.53
C ALA A 65 -32.70 -15.22 -19.96
N GLU A 66 -33.63 -15.36 -20.89
CA GLU A 66 -33.48 -14.91 -22.29
C GLU A 66 -33.31 -13.39 -22.39
N LEU A 67 -34.16 -12.62 -21.71
CA LEU A 67 -34.12 -11.15 -21.75
C LEU A 67 -32.90 -10.54 -21.05
N THR A 68 -32.36 -11.21 -20.04
CA THR A 68 -31.19 -10.73 -19.29
C THR A 68 -29.87 -11.32 -19.77
N GLY A 69 -29.90 -12.38 -20.59
CA GLY A 69 -28.71 -13.14 -20.98
C GLY A 69 -28.06 -13.93 -19.83
N LEU A 70 -28.78 -14.12 -18.71
CA LEU A 70 -28.29 -14.80 -17.51
C LEU A 70 -28.68 -16.28 -17.49
N HIS A 71 -27.85 -17.10 -16.86
CA HIS A 71 -28.15 -18.52 -16.69
C HIS A 71 -29.35 -18.74 -15.74
N GLN A 72 -30.24 -19.69 -16.06
CA GLN A 72 -31.47 -19.95 -15.29
C GLN A 72 -31.23 -20.22 -13.80
N ASN A 73 -30.13 -20.91 -13.44
CA ASN A 73 -29.77 -21.13 -12.04
C ASN A 73 -29.49 -19.83 -11.27
N LEU A 74 -28.93 -18.81 -11.91
CA LEU A 74 -28.71 -17.50 -11.31
C LEU A 74 -30.03 -16.76 -11.11
N ILE A 75 -30.96 -16.85 -12.07
CA ILE A 75 -32.31 -16.32 -11.94
C ILE A 75 -33.01 -16.94 -10.72
N LYS A 76 -33.01 -18.27 -10.61
CA LYS A 76 -33.61 -18.98 -9.46
C LYS A 76 -33.01 -18.56 -8.12
N LEU A 77 -31.70 -18.35 -8.07
CA LEU A 77 -31.03 -17.84 -6.87
C LEU A 77 -31.50 -16.42 -6.51
N ILE A 78 -31.59 -15.54 -7.49
CA ILE A 78 -32.05 -14.15 -7.31
C ILE A 78 -33.52 -14.13 -6.84
N LEU A 79 -34.38 -14.95 -7.44
CA LEU A 79 -35.79 -15.07 -7.03
C LEU A 79 -35.92 -15.59 -5.59
N ALA A 80 -35.18 -16.63 -5.23
CA ALA A 80 -35.18 -17.18 -3.87
C ALA A 80 -34.70 -16.15 -2.83
N GLN A 81 -33.67 -15.37 -3.16
CA GLN A 81 -33.21 -14.25 -2.31
C GLN A 81 -34.29 -13.16 -2.20
N GLY A 82 -34.95 -12.81 -3.29
CA GLY A 82 -36.03 -11.83 -3.32
C GLY A 82 -37.22 -12.22 -2.44
N VAL A 83 -37.61 -13.50 -2.45
CA VAL A 83 -38.64 -14.04 -1.54
C VAL A 83 -38.15 -14.02 -0.10
N SER A 84 -36.94 -14.52 0.18
CA SER A 84 -36.37 -14.58 1.53
C SER A 84 -36.24 -13.21 2.20
N ASN A 85 -35.95 -12.15 1.42
CA ASN A 85 -35.80 -10.79 1.92
C ASN A 85 -37.13 -10.02 2.00
N GLY A 86 -38.24 -10.64 1.57
CA GLY A 86 -39.58 -10.07 1.53
C GLY A 86 -39.77 -9.00 0.45
N TRP A 87 -38.96 -9.03 -0.62
CA TRP A 87 -39.05 -8.12 -1.76
C TRP A 87 -40.01 -8.65 -2.83
N LEU A 88 -40.11 -9.97 -2.97
CA LEU A 88 -41.07 -10.66 -3.82
C LEU A 88 -42.11 -11.39 -2.97
N VAL A 89 -43.32 -11.57 -3.51
CA VAL A 89 -44.33 -12.46 -2.92
C VAL A 89 -43.85 -13.92 -2.96
N GLU A 90 -44.45 -14.82 -2.16
CA GLU A 90 -43.98 -16.21 -2.00
C GLU A 90 -43.82 -16.99 -3.30
N ASN A 91 -44.66 -16.72 -4.31
CA ASN A 91 -44.58 -17.37 -5.62
C ASN A 91 -43.60 -16.70 -6.60
N ALA A 92 -42.89 -15.65 -6.17
CA ALA A 92 -41.94 -14.85 -6.95
C ALA A 92 -42.50 -14.17 -8.23
N GLN A 93 -43.82 -14.08 -8.38
CA GLN A 93 -44.47 -13.53 -9.59
C GLN A 93 -44.78 -12.03 -9.51
N ALA A 94 -44.58 -11.40 -8.36
CA ALA A 94 -44.82 -9.97 -8.17
C ALA A 94 -43.93 -9.40 -7.06
N LEU A 95 -43.71 -8.09 -7.11
CA LEU A 95 -43.06 -7.35 -6.03
C LEU A 95 -44.04 -7.14 -4.87
N THR A 96 -43.53 -7.17 -3.65
CA THR A 96 -44.28 -6.70 -2.47
C THR A 96 -44.23 -5.16 -2.42
N ALA A 97 -45.04 -4.53 -1.55
CA ALA A 97 -44.92 -3.08 -1.31
C ALA A 97 -43.51 -2.66 -0.85
N LYS A 98 -42.77 -3.56 -0.21
CA LYS A 98 -41.36 -3.36 0.16
C LYS A 98 -40.44 -3.46 -1.06
N GLY A 99 -40.69 -4.41 -1.97
CA GLY A 99 -39.95 -4.58 -3.22
C GLY A 99 -40.18 -3.43 -4.22
N GLU A 100 -41.42 -2.95 -4.35
CA GLU A 100 -41.75 -1.80 -5.20
C GLU A 100 -41.03 -0.54 -4.70
N ARG A 101 -41.16 -0.22 -3.40
CA ARG A 101 -40.43 0.92 -2.80
C ARG A 101 -38.91 0.79 -2.96
N LEU A 102 -38.37 -0.42 -2.83
CA LEU A 102 -36.94 -0.65 -3.01
C LEU A 102 -36.47 -0.38 -4.45
N LEU A 103 -37.27 -0.79 -5.43
CA LEU A 103 -36.98 -0.56 -6.85
C LEU A 103 -37.16 0.92 -7.22
N ASP A 104 -38.21 1.55 -6.71
CA ASP A 104 -38.50 2.99 -6.90
C ASP A 104 -37.44 3.86 -6.20
N ASP A 105 -37.01 3.53 -4.99
CA ASP A 105 -35.95 4.24 -4.26
C ASP A 105 -34.59 4.11 -4.96
N GLU A 106 -34.29 2.96 -5.60
CA GLU A 106 -33.10 2.78 -6.46
C GLU A 106 -33.19 3.56 -7.79
N GLU A 107 -34.38 3.69 -8.38
CA GLU A 107 -34.64 4.54 -9.55
C GLU A 107 -34.57 6.05 -9.18
N THR A 108 -34.99 6.41 -7.96
CA THR A 108 -35.03 7.79 -7.46
C THR A 108 -33.71 8.23 -6.81
N ASP A 109 -32.88 7.32 -6.30
CA ASP A 109 -31.55 7.64 -5.76
C ASP A 109 -30.60 8.21 -6.85
N GLU A 110 -30.89 8.02 -8.15
CA GLU A 110 -30.25 8.75 -9.25
C GLU A 110 -30.49 10.28 -9.18
N ALA A 111 -31.53 10.74 -8.45
CA ALA A 111 -31.89 12.15 -8.30
C ALA A 111 -31.26 12.86 -7.08
N ASN A 112 -30.65 12.14 -6.14
CA ASN A 112 -29.97 12.75 -4.97
C ASN A 112 -28.54 13.20 -5.34
N LEU A 113 -28.47 14.24 -6.18
CA LEU A 113 -27.21 14.85 -6.62
C LEU A 113 -26.66 15.81 -5.56
N LYS A 114 -25.37 15.69 -5.27
CA LYS A 114 -24.59 16.63 -4.44
C LYS A 114 -23.66 17.44 -5.31
N ALA A 115 -23.44 18.69 -4.93
CA ALA A 115 -22.41 19.53 -5.53
C ALA A 115 -21.03 19.20 -4.94
N GLY A 116 -20.01 19.26 -5.79
CA GLY A 116 -18.61 19.14 -5.42
C GLY A 116 -17.68 19.66 -6.50
N TYR A 117 -16.40 19.37 -6.34
CA TYR A 117 -15.33 19.92 -7.15
C TYR A 117 -14.34 18.82 -7.55
N LEU A 118 -14.14 18.68 -8.85
CA LEU A 118 -13.05 17.90 -9.43
C LEU A 118 -11.86 18.81 -9.67
N LEU A 119 -10.67 18.26 -9.44
CA LEU A 119 -9.41 18.95 -9.65
C LEU A 119 -8.72 18.33 -10.85
N GLN A 120 -8.33 19.17 -11.79
CA GLN A 120 -7.54 18.77 -12.95
C GLN A 120 -6.15 19.39 -12.80
N ASP A 121 -5.12 18.57 -12.96
CA ASP A 121 -3.74 19.00 -12.97
C ASP A 121 -3.50 19.93 -14.16
N ALA A 122 -3.09 21.18 -13.90
CA ALA A 122 -2.84 22.15 -14.96
C ALA A 122 -1.53 21.91 -15.71
N LEU A 123 -0.70 20.95 -15.29
CA LEU A 123 0.55 20.58 -15.96
C LEU A 123 0.33 19.45 -16.97
N THR A 124 -0.46 18.44 -16.60
CA THR A 124 -0.69 17.23 -17.42
C THR A 124 -2.07 17.19 -18.07
N GLY A 125 -3.04 17.95 -17.54
CA GLY A 125 -4.44 17.90 -17.96
C GLY A 125 -5.23 16.73 -17.39
N GLN A 126 -4.62 15.86 -16.57
CA GLN A 126 -5.29 14.72 -15.96
C GLN A 126 -6.13 15.13 -14.75
N PHE A 127 -7.23 14.43 -14.50
CA PHE A 127 -7.97 14.59 -13.24
C PHE A 127 -7.19 13.98 -12.08
N TRP A 128 -7.18 14.68 -10.96
CA TRP A 128 -6.80 14.07 -9.70
C TRP A 128 -7.85 13.02 -9.34
N PRO A 129 -7.44 11.84 -8.83
CA PRO A 129 -8.35 10.75 -8.44
C PRO A 129 -9.05 11.07 -7.10
N ARG A 130 -9.52 12.30 -6.93
CA ARG A 130 -10.03 12.88 -5.68
C ARG A 130 -11.16 13.86 -6.03
N LEU A 131 -12.28 13.73 -5.33
CA LEU A 131 -13.41 14.65 -5.43
C LEU A 131 -13.60 15.33 -4.08
N VAL A 132 -13.80 16.64 -4.12
CA VAL A 132 -13.89 17.46 -2.93
C VAL A 132 -15.29 18.01 -2.81
N ALA A 133 -15.93 17.86 -1.66
CA ALA A 133 -17.26 18.43 -1.42
C ALA A 133 -17.21 19.96 -1.24
N GLN A 134 -16.14 20.49 -0.64
CA GLN A 134 -15.98 21.90 -0.31
C GLN A 134 -14.54 22.38 -0.55
N LEU A 135 -14.39 23.55 -1.17
CA LEU A 135 -13.09 24.17 -1.37
C LEU A 135 -12.67 24.93 -0.11
N ASN A 136 -11.57 24.52 0.48
CA ASN A 136 -10.96 25.20 1.61
C ASN A 136 -9.92 26.20 1.08
N GLN A 137 -10.31 27.46 1.00
CA GLN A 137 -9.43 28.54 0.54
C GLN A 137 -8.40 28.93 1.62
N LEU A 138 -7.20 29.25 1.16
CA LEU A 138 -6.08 29.66 1.99
C LEU A 138 -5.72 31.11 1.67
N GLU A 139 -5.87 31.99 2.67
CA GLU A 139 -5.61 33.42 2.50
C GLU A 139 -4.11 33.74 2.65
N PRO A 140 -3.48 34.39 1.66
CA PRO A 140 -2.10 34.86 1.79
C PRO A 140 -2.02 36.01 2.80
N ARG A 141 -0.87 36.17 3.45
CA ARG A 141 -0.60 37.31 4.34
C ARG A 141 -0.67 38.65 3.61
N ASP A 142 -0.16 38.67 2.38
CA ASP A 142 -0.23 39.81 1.47
C ASP A 142 -0.89 39.33 0.16
N PRO A 143 -2.14 39.74 -0.12
CA PRO A 143 -2.86 39.40 -1.34
C PRO A 143 -2.18 39.87 -2.63
N LEU A 144 -1.31 40.87 -2.56
CA LEU A 144 -0.61 41.46 -3.72
C LEU A 144 0.78 40.85 -3.94
N ALA A 145 1.26 40.00 -3.01
CA ALA A 145 2.57 39.39 -3.13
C ALA A 145 2.61 38.40 -4.31
N ARG A 146 3.62 38.57 -5.18
CA ARG A 146 3.89 37.66 -6.31
C ARG A 146 4.17 36.23 -5.85
N TYR A 147 4.81 36.08 -4.69
CA TYR A 147 5.05 34.79 -4.04
C TYR A 147 4.35 34.81 -2.68
N PRO A 148 3.20 34.14 -2.55
CA PRO A 148 2.37 34.24 -1.35
C PRO A 148 3.05 33.54 -0.17
N GLU A 149 2.87 34.12 1.02
CA GLU A 149 3.22 33.49 2.28
C GLU A 149 1.95 33.27 3.10
N PHE A 150 1.87 32.15 3.81
CA PHE A 150 0.70 31.79 4.58
C PHE A 150 1.04 31.66 6.06
N LEU A 151 0.06 31.94 6.92
CA LEU A 151 0.16 31.62 8.33
C LEU A 151 0.04 30.10 8.52
N GLY A 152 1.00 29.51 9.22
CA GLY A 152 0.96 28.11 9.66
C GLY A 152 0.02 27.93 10.85
N GLU A 153 0.52 27.32 11.93
CA GLU A 153 -0.25 27.22 13.16
C GLU A 153 -0.26 28.57 13.92
N ARG A 154 -1.46 29.04 14.29
CA ARG A 154 -1.64 30.29 15.05
C ARG A 154 -0.86 30.31 16.38
N LYS A 155 -0.55 29.15 16.95
CA LYS A 155 0.17 29.02 18.23
C LYS A 155 1.70 29.16 18.10
N THR A 156 2.28 28.82 16.96
CA THR A 156 3.75 28.83 16.77
C THR A 156 4.25 30.05 16.01
N GLY A 157 3.38 30.77 15.30
CA GLY A 157 3.76 31.92 14.47
C GLY A 157 4.58 31.54 13.22
N GLU A 158 4.69 30.24 12.93
CA GLU A 158 5.46 29.73 11.81
C GLU A 158 4.81 30.14 10.48
N THR A 159 5.64 30.56 9.52
CA THR A 159 5.19 31.05 8.22
C THR A 159 5.45 30.00 7.15
N ILE A 160 4.41 29.61 6.43
CA ILE A 160 4.50 28.69 5.30
C ILE A 160 4.89 29.50 4.07
N ARG A 161 6.11 29.27 3.60
CA ARG A 161 6.62 29.81 2.34
C ARG A 161 6.64 28.67 1.33
N PRO A 162 5.66 28.54 0.41
CA PRO A 162 5.69 27.52 -0.63
C PRO A 162 6.58 27.88 -1.82
N PHE A 163 6.96 26.88 -2.59
CA PHE A 163 7.42 27.06 -3.96
C PHE A 163 6.24 27.11 -4.90
N MET A 164 6.22 28.07 -5.82
CA MET A 164 5.15 28.18 -6.81
C MET A 164 5.57 27.50 -8.11
N ILE A 165 4.98 26.34 -8.42
CA ILE A 165 5.28 25.65 -9.69
C ILE A 165 4.77 26.51 -10.85
N ALA A 166 5.62 26.79 -11.82
CA ALA A 166 5.20 27.48 -13.04
C ALA A 166 4.17 26.62 -13.81
N SER A 167 3.01 27.18 -14.12
CA SER A 167 2.10 26.59 -15.11
C SER A 167 2.51 27.10 -16.49
N GLY A 168 2.74 26.17 -17.43
CA GLY A 168 2.90 26.54 -18.83
C GLY A 168 1.60 27.11 -19.40
N ARG A 169 1.69 28.04 -20.35
CA ARG A 169 0.55 28.46 -21.17
C ARG A 169 0.34 27.43 -22.27
N THR A 170 -0.22 26.29 -21.90
CA THR A 170 -0.57 25.22 -22.84
C THR A 170 -2.07 25.03 -22.79
N ASP A 171 -2.70 24.95 -23.96
CA ASP A 171 -4.08 24.51 -24.04
C ASP A 171 -4.15 23.08 -23.51
N LEU A 172 -4.89 22.89 -22.41
CA LEU A 172 -5.05 21.56 -21.82
C LEU A 172 -6.04 20.75 -22.67
N PRO A 173 -5.81 19.43 -22.81
CA PRO A 173 -6.66 18.58 -23.61
C PRO A 173 -8.13 18.70 -23.15
N PRO A 174 -9.09 18.68 -24.09
CA PRO A 174 -10.50 18.66 -23.73
C PRO A 174 -10.77 17.40 -22.93
N LEU A 175 -11.39 17.59 -21.77
CA LEU A 175 -11.68 16.53 -20.83
C LEU A 175 -12.76 15.60 -21.36
N ASP A 176 -12.43 14.32 -21.52
CA ASP A 176 -13.36 13.28 -21.94
C ASP A 176 -13.92 12.48 -20.75
N HIS A 177 -14.94 11.67 -21.03
CA HIS A 177 -15.58 10.79 -20.05
C HIS A 177 -14.63 9.65 -19.61
N GLU A 178 -13.68 9.26 -20.47
CA GLU A 178 -12.73 8.19 -20.22
C GLU A 178 -11.74 8.57 -19.10
N SER A 179 -11.16 9.78 -19.16
CA SER A 179 -10.26 10.31 -18.13
C SER A 179 -10.93 10.41 -16.76
N LEU A 180 -12.20 10.78 -16.73
CA LEU A 180 -12.99 10.82 -15.49
C LEU A 180 -13.28 9.41 -14.95
N THR A 181 -13.51 8.44 -15.85
CA THR A 181 -13.71 7.04 -15.48
C THR A 181 -12.45 6.42 -14.89
N LEU A 182 -11.27 6.74 -15.45
CA LEU A 182 -9.97 6.31 -14.92
C LEU A 182 -9.74 6.89 -13.52
N ALA A 183 -9.88 8.21 -13.36
CA ALA A 183 -9.75 8.86 -12.05
C ALA A 183 -10.73 8.28 -11.01
N TYR A 184 -11.94 7.88 -11.44
CA TYR A 184 -12.91 7.22 -10.56
C TYR A 184 -12.50 5.81 -10.16
N ARG A 185 -11.99 5.02 -11.11
CA ARG A 185 -11.49 3.69 -10.83
C ARG A 185 -10.39 3.75 -9.79
N ASP A 186 -9.41 4.64 -9.98
CA ASP A 186 -8.29 4.83 -9.07
C ASP A 186 -8.75 5.28 -7.68
N TYR A 187 -9.69 6.23 -7.61
CA TYR A 187 -10.33 6.63 -6.35
C TYR A 187 -10.98 5.45 -5.63
N ARG A 188 -11.75 4.61 -6.34
CA ARG A 188 -12.43 3.45 -5.75
C ARG A 188 -11.44 2.41 -5.23
N GLU A 189 -10.38 2.15 -5.99
CA GLU A 189 -9.33 1.22 -5.60
C GLU A 189 -8.62 1.73 -4.35
N ASP A 190 -8.27 3.02 -4.30
CA ASP A 190 -7.70 3.68 -3.11
C ASP A 190 -8.62 3.61 -1.89
N TYR A 191 -9.89 3.94 -2.08
CA TYR A 191 -10.88 3.93 -1.02
C TYR A 191 -11.11 2.52 -0.47
N ARG A 192 -11.16 1.50 -1.34
CA ARG A 192 -11.27 0.09 -0.95
C ARG A 192 -10.04 -0.40 -0.21
N ALA A 193 -8.85 -0.08 -0.72
CA ALA A 193 -7.59 -0.46 -0.08
C ALA A 193 -7.49 0.16 1.32
N ASN A 194 -7.85 1.44 1.48
CA ASN A 194 -7.83 2.09 2.79
C ASN A 194 -8.91 1.51 3.75
N GLN A 195 -10.11 1.19 3.25
CA GLN A 195 -11.11 0.46 4.06
C GLN A 195 -10.58 -0.87 4.59
N GLN A 196 -9.84 -1.64 3.78
CA GLN A 196 -9.26 -2.92 4.17
C GLN A 196 -8.16 -2.77 5.23
N LEU A 197 -7.48 -1.62 5.27
CA LEU A 197 -6.43 -1.30 6.25
C LEU A 197 -6.98 -0.84 7.62
N GLY A 198 -8.32 -0.72 7.78
CA GLY A 198 -8.95 -0.56 9.09
C GLY A 198 -9.11 0.88 9.60
N HIS A 199 -8.90 1.91 8.78
CA HIS A 199 -9.16 3.32 9.16
C HIS A 199 -10.65 3.72 9.15
N GLY A 200 -11.56 2.75 9.27
CA GLY A 200 -13.00 2.90 8.97
C GLY A 200 -13.76 4.00 9.74
N ASN A 201 -13.21 4.55 10.84
CA ASN A 201 -13.85 5.62 11.60
C ASN A 201 -13.38 7.04 11.24
N GLN A 202 -12.39 7.21 10.37
CA GLN A 202 -11.88 8.54 9.96
C GLN A 202 -11.92 8.78 8.45
N LEU A 203 -12.37 7.81 7.65
CA LEU A 203 -12.43 7.99 6.21
C LEU A 203 -13.53 9.00 5.83
N PRO A 204 -13.26 9.93 4.90
CA PRO A 204 -14.30 10.72 4.26
C PRO A 204 -15.39 9.80 3.71
N LYS A 205 -16.64 10.29 3.63
CA LYS A 205 -17.72 9.54 2.99
C LYS A 205 -17.29 9.17 1.56
N GLN A 206 -17.54 7.93 1.16
CA GLN A 206 -17.28 7.48 -0.21
C GLN A 206 -18.03 8.39 -1.16
N ILE A 207 -17.38 8.75 -2.27
CA ILE A 207 -18.03 9.53 -3.31
C ILE A 207 -18.10 8.74 -4.61
N SER A 208 -19.23 8.81 -5.31
CA SER A 208 -19.38 8.25 -6.65
C SER A 208 -19.02 9.31 -7.68
N LEU A 209 -18.14 8.97 -8.63
CA LEU A 209 -17.91 9.81 -9.81
C LEU A 209 -18.66 9.27 -11.05
N GLN A 210 -19.45 8.20 -10.91
CA GLN A 210 -20.35 7.75 -11.98
C GLN A 210 -21.54 8.71 -12.08
N GLY A 211 -21.87 9.14 -13.31
CA GLY A 211 -22.97 10.09 -13.54
C GLY A 211 -22.62 11.54 -13.19
N VAL A 212 -21.33 11.89 -13.10
CA VAL A 212 -20.91 13.26 -12.81
C VAL A 212 -21.31 14.21 -13.94
N GLN A 213 -22.02 15.28 -13.60
CA GLN A 213 -22.43 16.33 -14.52
C GLN A 213 -21.69 17.63 -14.20
N ARG A 214 -21.11 18.28 -15.20
CA ARG A 214 -20.47 19.59 -15.01
C ARG A 214 -21.54 20.66 -14.86
N LEU A 215 -21.33 21.56 -13.90
CA LEU A 215 -22.19 22.70 -13.66
C LEU A 215 -21.71 23.96 -14.38
N ASP A 216 -20.39 24.13 -14.47
CA ASP A 216 -19.78 25.33 -15.03
C ASP A 216 -19.25 25.04 -16.44
N ASP A 217 -19.45 25.99 -17.36
CA ASP A 217 -18.95 25.92 -18.74
C ASP A 217 -17.41 26.03 -18.81
N ALA A 218 -16.80 26.68 -17.82
CA ALA A 218 -15.35 26.86 -17.75
C ALA A 218 -14.83 26.62 -16.31
N PRO A 219 -13.69 25.91 -16.16
CA PRO A 219 -13.09 25.69 -14.85
C PRO A 219 -12.43 26.95 -14.28
N GLN A 220 -12.38 27.02 -12.96
CA GLN A 220 -11.65 28.06 -12.24
C GLN A 220 -10.19 27.66 -12.01
N SER A 221 -9.26 28.58 -12.18
CA SER A 221 -7.85 28.31 -11.87
C SER A 221 -7.55 28.55 -10.40
N ALA A 222 -6.82 27.63 -9.76
CA ALA A 222 -6.39 27.75 -8.38
C ALA A 222 -5.03 27.06 -8.15
N ARG A 223 -4.38 27.34 -7.02
CA ARG A 223 -3.17 26.65 -6.61
C ARG A 223 -3.39 25.84 -5.35
N ALA A 224 -3.28 24.51 -5.46
CA ALA A 224 -3.40 23.60 -4.34
C ALA A 224 -2.07 23.50 -3.59
N LEU A 225 -2.09 23.71 -2.28
CA LEU A 225 -0.95 23.47 -1.41
C LEU A 225 -0.75 21.96 -1.23
N VAL A 226 0.40 21.47 -1.69
CA VAL A 226 0.86 20.09 -1.50
C VAL A 226 2.17 20.08 -0.72
N TRP A 227 2.44 18.97 -0.02
CA TRP A 227 3.65 18.79 0.76
C TRP A 227 4.55 17.76 0.10
N VAL A 228 5.82 18.10 -0.05
CA VAL A 228 6.87 17.19 -0.55
C VAL A 228 7.78 16.83 0.61
N THR A 229 8.04 15.53 0.78
CA THR A 229 8.98 14.96 1.77
C THR A 229 10.09 14.20 1.04
N ALA A 230 11.07 13.69 1.78
CA ALA A 230 11.93 12.64 1.24
C ALA A 230 11.07 11.40 0.90
N ASP A 231 11.53 10.58 -0.04
CA ASP A 231 10.89 9.28 -0.29
C ASP A 231 11.41 8.22 0.69
N ASP A 232 10.53 7.80 1.59
CA ASP A 232 10.83 6.81 2.60
C ASP A 232 10.70 5.36 2.08
N ASP A 233 10.05 5.15 0.93
CA ASP A 233 9.91 3.81 0.34
C ASP A 233 11.15 3.38 -0.48
N GLY A 234 12.04 4.33 -0.81
CA GLY A 234 13.28 4.11 -1.56
C GLY A 234 13.08 3.91 -3.07
N GLY A 235 11.90 4.26 -3.59
CA GLY A 235 11.59 4.23 -5.01
C GLY A 235 12.19 5.41 -5.78
N ASP A 236 12.14 6.60 -5.19
CA ASP A 236 12.62 7.89 -5.70
C ASP A 236 13.39 8.66 -4.60
N LEU A 237 13.73 9.94 -4.85
CA LEU A 237 14.36 10.83 -3.86
C LEU A 237 13.36 11.60 -3.00
N TRP A 238 12.18 11.91 -3.55
CA TRP A 238 11.13 12.69 -2.90
C TRP A 238 9.79 12.03 -3.09
N SER A 239 8.85 12.31 -2.19
CA SER A 239 7.48 11.83 -2.26
C SER A 239 6.50 12.99 -2.06
N VAL A 240 5.41 13.01 -2.81
CA VAL A 240 4.32 13.98 -2.63
C VAL A 240 3.30 13.37 -1.66
N LYS A 241 2.98 14.04 -0.56
CA LYS A 241 1.93 13.55 0.36
C LYS A 241 0.53 13.78 -0.23
N ASP A 242 -0.37 12.81 -0.02
CA ASP A 242 -1.77 12.94 -0.45
C ASP A 242 -2.45 14.09 0.32
N PRO A 243 -2.82 15.20 -0.34
CA PRO A 243 -3.42 16.34 0.35
C PRO A 243 -4.84 16.03 0.88
N PHE A 244 -5.46 14.91 0.48
CA PHE A 244 -6.79 14.49 0.94
C PHE A 244 -6.76 13.37 1.97
N GLU A 245 -5.56 12.95 2.41
CA GLU A 245 -5.37 11.95 3.46
C GLU A 245 -6.04 10.58 3.16
N LEU A 246 -6.27 10.26 1.88
CA LEU A 246 -6.81 8.95 1.47
C LEU A 246 -5.70 7.91 1.29
N ARG A 247 -4.51 8.34 0.92
CA ARG A 247 -3.27 7.56 0.94
C ARG A 247 -2.21 8.33 1.72
N GLU A 248 -1.07 7.71 1.94
CA GLU A 248 0.08 8.44 2.49
C GLU A 248 0.68 9.37 1.42
N ASN A 249 0.90 8.82 0.23
CA ASN A 249 1.56 9.49 -0.88
C ASN A 249 0.61 9.65 -2.08
N ALA A 250 0.65 10.80 -2.74
CA ALA A 250 -0.05 11.13 -3.98
C ALA A 250 0.70 10.55 -5.19
N TRP A 251 0.60 9.24 -5.40
CA TRP A 251 1.29 8.53 -6.48
C TRP A 251 1.03 9.14 -7.88
N TRP A 252 -0.15 9.73 -8.09
CA TRP A 252 -0.53 10.38 -9.37
C TRP A 252 0.21 11.70 -9.64
N LEU A 253 0.84 12.31 -8.63
CA LEU A 253 1.65 13.52 -8.78
C LEU A 253 3.14 13.22 -8.91
N GLN A 254 3.58 12.00 -8.60
CA GLN A 254 4.98 11.63 -8.48
C GLN A 254 5.75 11.80 -9.81
N GLY A 255 5.20 11.27 -10.91
CA GLY A 255 5.79 11.40 -12.24
C GLY A 255 5.87 12.86 -12.70
N THR A 256 4.82 13.64 -12.44
CA THR A 256 4.78 15.07 -12.78
C THR A 256 5.79 15.86 -11.94
N LEU A 257 5.93 15.56 -10.65
CA LEU A 257 6.92 16.21 -9.79
C LEU A 257 8.34 16.02 -10.36
N ARG A 258 8.70 14.78 -10.72
CA ARG A 258 10.02 14.47 -11.30
C ARG A 258 10.27 15.29 -12.58
N TRP A 259 9.28 15.34 -13.46
CA TRP A 259 9.35 16.13 -14.69
C TRP A 259 9.51 17.64 -14.43
N VAL A 260 8.84 18.20 -13.39
CA VAL A 260 9.01 19.62 -13.02
C VAL A 260 10.41 19.88 -12.45
N ILE A 261 10.90 19.00 -11.56
CA ILE A 261 12.22 19.15 -10.93
C ILE A 261 13.33 19.14 -11.99
N ASP A 262 13.23 18.28 -13.00
CA ASP A 262 14.20 18.22 -14.10
C ASP A 262 14.26 19.51 -14.94
N ARG A 263 13.24 20.37 -14.85
CA ARG A 263 13.09 21.61 -15.63
C ARG A 263 13.22 22.88 -14.82
N ASP A 264 13.16 22.78 -13.49
CA ASP A 264 13.23 23.93 -12.59
C ASP A 264 14.31 23.72 -11.51
N ALA A 265 15.50 24.29 -11.78
CA ALA A 265 16.64 24.23 -10.86
C ALA A 265 16.36 24.87 -9.50
N ASN A 266 15.44 25.85 -9.42
CA ASN A 266 15.10 26.49 -8.14
C ASN A 266 14.23 25.58 -7.27
N LEU A 267 13.31 24.83 -7.90
CA LEU A 267 12.53 23.82 -7.18
C LEU A 267 13.45 22.73 -6.64
N LEU A 268 14.34 22.23 -7.48
CA LEU A 268 15.35 21.24 -7.11
C LEU A 268 16.18 21.71 -5.90
N ALA A 269 16.80 22.89 -5.96
CA ALA A 269 17.63 23.43 -4.88
C ALA A 269 16.85 23.58 -3.56
N ARG A 270 15.53 23.77 -3.62
CA ARG A 270 14.67 23.87 -2.44
C ARG A 270 14.32 22.52 -1.82
N LEU A 271 14.22 21.49 -2.66
CA LEU A 271 13.90 20.11 -2.26
C LEU A 271 15.14 19.30 -1.88
N GLU A 272 16.32 19.66 -2.39
CA GLU A 272 17.61 19.01 -2.09
C GLU A 272 17.84 18.78 -0.59
N PRO A 273 17.63 19.77 0.31
CA PRO A 273 17.87 19.57 1.75
C PRO A 273 16.93 18.56 2.43
N LEU A 274 15.87 18.11 1.75
CA LEU A 274 15.05 17.00 2.24
C LEU A 274 15.80 15.68 2.13
N VAL A 275 16.63 15.52 1.10
CA VAL A 275 17.49 14.37 0.90
C VAL A 275 18.73 14.58 1.77
N GLY A 276 18.99 13.68 2.72
CA GLY A 276 20.06 13.83 3.71
C GLY A 276 21.50 13.77 3.15
N ILE A 277 21.68 13.66 1.84
CA ILE A 277 22.97 13.48 1.15
C ILE A 277 23.12 14.61 0.12
N ALA A 278 24.28 15.27 0.06
CA ALA A 278 24.48 16.33 -0.92
C ALA A 278 24.60 15.78 -2.36
N ARG A 279 24.01 16.48 -3.32
CA ARG A 279 24.20 16.24 -4.76
C ARG A 279 25.55 16.80 -5.21
N ALA A 280 26.24 16.11 -6.11
CA ALA A 280 27.46 16.63 -6.72
C ALA A 280 27.14 17.69 -7.81
N ASP A 281 28.04 18.67 -7.98
CA ASP A 281 27.91 19.68 -9.03
C ASP A 281 27.77 19.03 -10.41
N ASN A 282 26.75 19.44 -11.18
CA ASN A 282 26.40 18.92 -12.52
C ASN A 282 25.88 17.48 -12.61
N GLN A 283 25.66 16.79 -11.49
CA GLN A 283 24.94 15.50 -11.49
C GLN A 283 23.48 15.73 -11.91
N SER A 284 22.80 14.81 -12.60
CA SER A 284 21.33 14.86 -12.80
C SER A 284 20.57 14.22 -11.62
N VAL A 285 19.26 14.43 -11.52
CA VAL A 285 18.41 13.81 -10.47
C VAL A 285 18.49 12.28 -10.54
N GLU A 286 18.43 11.71 -11.74
CA GLU A 286 18.53 10.27 -11.95
C GLU A 286 19.91 9.71 -11.58
N GLN A 287 20.99 10.41 -11.96
CA GLN A 287 22.34 10.03 -11.53
C GLN A 287 22.54 10.17 -10.03
N TRP A 288 21.85 11.10 -9.37
CA TRP A 288 21.90 11.29 -7.93
C TRP A 288 21.17 10.16 -7.20
N LEU A 289 19.98 9.77 -7.67
CA LEU A 289 19.26 8.59 -7.19
C LEU A 289 20.13 7.33 -7.34
N GLU A 290 20.75 7.14 -8.50
CA GLU A 290 21.63 6.00 -8.77
C GLU A 290 22.88 6.04 -7.89
N ALA A 291 23.46 7.21 -7.64
CA ALA A 291 24.61 7.37 -6.75
C ALA A 291 24.26 7.08 -5.30
N LEU A 292 23.09 7.49 -4.81
CA LEU A 292 22.61 7.13 -3.47
C LEU A 292 22.47 5.61 -3.35
N ARG A 293 21.83 4.97 -4.33
CA ARG A 293 21.71 3.50 -4.36
C ARG A 293 23.07 2.82 -4.34
N LYS A 294 24.01 3.30 -5.18
CA LYS A 294 25.38 2.81 -5.23
C LYS A 294 26.15 3.07 -3.94
N GLN A 295 25.96 4.20 -3.27
CA GLN A 295 26.59 4.50 -1.99
C GLN A 295 26.11 3.55 -0.90
N THR A 296 24.79 3.30 -0.82
CA THR A 296 24.24 2.26 0.06
C THR A 296 24.82 0.89 -0.27
N GLU A 297 24.90 0.52 -1.55
CA GLU A 297 25.53 -0.74 -1.96
C GLU A 297 27.02 -0.80 -1.61
N LEU A 298 27.75 0.31 -1.72
CA LEU A 298 29.18 0.38 -1.43
C LEU A 298 29.45 0.34 0.07
N GLN A 299 28.58 0.96 0.88
CA GLN A 299 28.57 0.78 2.34
C GLN A 299 28.34 -0.68 2.71
N VAL A 300 27.42 -1.37 2.04
CA VAL A 300 27.24 -2.82 2.20
C VAL A 300 28.50 -3.60 1.83
N LEU A 301 29.17 -3.26 0.73
CA LEU A 301 30.42 -3.94 0.34
C LEU A 301 31.58 -3.66 1.31
N ILE A 302 31.62 -2.50 1.96
CA ILE A 302 32.64 -2.17 2.96
C ILE A 302 32.36 -2.90 4.29
N GLU A 303 31.13 -2.83 4.79
CA GLU A 303 30.75 -3.39 6.08
C GLU A 303 30.55 -4.92 6.02
N PHE A 304 30.14 -5.43 4.85
CA PHE A 304 29.79 -6.83 4.60
C PHE A 304 30.41 -7.36 3.29
N PRO A 305 31.74 -7.34 3.12
CA PRO A 305 32.39 -7.69 1.85
C PRO A 305 32.08 -9.12 1.37
N TRP A 306 31.79 -10.03 2.29
CA TRP A 306 31.45 -11.43 2.02
C TRP A 306 30.10 -11.60 1.30
N VAL A 307 29.22 -10.60 1.26
CA VAL A 307 27.95 -10.71 0.52
C VAL A 307 28.10 -10.45 -0.99
N GLU A 308 29.28 -10.07 -1.47
CA GLU A 308 29.49 -9.77 -2.91
C GLU A 308 29.08 -10.93 -3.82
N ARG A 309 29.34 -12.16 -3.37
CA ARG A 309 29.00 -13.40 -4.10
C ARG A 309 27.52 -13.78 -3.99
N GLN A 310 26.73 -13.08 -3.16
CA GLN A 310 25.34 -13.39 -2.85
C GLN A 310 24.45 -12.18 -3.16
N PRO A 311 24.07 -11.94 -4.44
CA PRO A 311 23.40 -10.72 -4.88
C PRO A 311 22.05 -10.47 -4.20
N ASP A 312 21.27 -11.53 -3.95
CA ASP A 312 19.97 -11.41 -3.27
C ASP A 312 20.13 -11.02 -1.80
N ILE A 313 21.14 -11.57 -1.10
CA ILE A 313 21.46 -11.19 0.28
C ILE A 313 21.95 -9.75 0.32
N LYS A 314 22.87 -9.37 -0.59
CA LYS A 314 23.36 -7.99 -0.73
C LYS A 314 22.21 -7.00 -0.89
N ARG A 315 21.23 -7.31 -1.75
CA ARG A 315 20.06 -6.46 -1.99
C ARG A 315 19.23 -6.21 -0.73
N HIS A 316 18.86 -7.27 0.00
CA HIS A 316 18.05 -7.11 1.22
C HIS A 316 18.84 -6.46 2.36
N LEU A 317 20.13 -6.72 2.45
CA LEU A 317 21.00 -6.08 3.44
C LEU A 317 21.11 -4.57 3.19
N ALA A 318 21.29 -4.14 1.94
CA ALA A 318 21.28 -2.73 1.55
C ALA A 318 19.95 -2.05 1.95
N ALA A 319 18.83 -2.68 1.61
CA ALA A 319 17.51 -2.17 1.93
C ALA A 319 17.27 -2.08 3.45
N LEU A 320 17.86 -2.98 4.23
CA LEU A 320 17.75 -2.99 5.68
C LEU A 320 18.59 -1.89 6.35
N LEU A 321 19.80 -1.62 5.85
CA LEU A 321 20.65 -0.54 6.37
C LEU A 321 20.03 0.84 6.15
N VAL A 322 19.40 1.07 4.98
CA VAL A 322 18.66 2.31 4.72
C VAL A 322 17.56 2.52 5.76
N ARG A 323 16.80 1.46 6.08
CA ARG A 323 15.73 1.53 7.09
C ARG A 323 16.26 1.73 8.49
N LYS A 324 17.41 1.12 8.83
CA LYS A 324 18.09 1.35 10.11
C LYS A 324 18.39 2.83 10.31
N GLU A 325 18.96 3.48 9.30
CA GLU A 325 19.28 4.90 9.34
C GLU A 325 18.01 5.75 9.47
N LYS A 326 16.94 5.41 8.74
CA LYS A 326 15.64 6.10 8.85
C LYS A 326 15.05 6.04 10.25
N LEU A 327 15.09 4.87 10.90
CA LEU A 327 14.59 4.71 12.27
C LEU A 327 15.39 5.50 13.30
N HIS A 328 16.66 5.82 13.04
CA HIS A 328 17.47 6.68 13.91
C HIS A 328 17.13 8.17 13.78
N GLN A 329 16.47 8.60 12.69
CA GLN A 329 16.15 10.00 12.42
C GLN A 329 14.79 10.48 13.02
N ASP A 330 14.19 9.69 13.93
CA ASP A 330 13.01 10.01 14.75
C ASP A 330 11.68 10.32 14.00
N ASP A 331 11.63 10.04 12.69
CA ASP A 331 10.44 10.21 11.83
C ASP A 331 9.66 8.88 11.62
N SER A 332 9.69 8.00 12.63
CA SER A 332 9.17 6.63 12.53
C SER A 332 7.64 6.59 12.49
N HIS A 333 7.07 6.42 11.30
CA HIS A 333 5.65 6.11 11.10
C HIS A 333 5.41 4.60 11.29
N ASP A 334 4.20 4.20 11.72
CA ASP A 334 3.86 2.77 11.94
C ASP A 334 4.13 1.90 10.70
N GLN A 335 3.99 2.47 9.49
CA GLN A 335 4.30 1.81 8.23
C GLN A 335 5.79 1.55 8.01
N GLU A 336 6.67 2.46 8.46
CA GLU A 336 8.12 2.28 8.37
C GLU A 336 8.61 1.19 9.33
N LEU A 337 7.95 1.07 10.51
CA LEU A 337 8.19 -0.03 11.44
C LEU A 337 7.79 -1.37 10.81
N ASP A 338 6.64 -1.44 10.14
CA ASP A 338 6.20 -2.64 9.42
C ASP A 338 7.13 -2.98 8.23
N ALA A 339 7.55 -1.97 7.47
CA ALA A 339 8.46 -2.14 6.34
C ALA A 339 9.84 -2.65 6.80
N ALA A 340 10.37 -2.12 7.90
CA ALA A 340 11.61 -2.59 8.51
C ALA A 340 11.52 -4.07 8.92
N LEU A 341 10.43 -4.47 9.56
CA LEU A 341 10.22 -5.87 9.97
C LEU A 341 10.03 -6.81 8.78
N MET A 342 9.32 -6.36 7.75
CA MET A 342 9.17 -7.12 6.51
C MET A 342 10.54 -7.41 5.88
N GLU A 343 11.45 -6.43 5.90
CA GLU A 343 12.75 -6.57 5.26
C GLU A 343 13.75 -7.34 6.13
N CYS A 344 13.64 -7.26 7.46
CA CYS A 344 14.28 -8.23 8.35
C CYS A 344 13.90 -9.66 7.97
N GLN A 345 12.59 -9.92 7.80
CA GLN A 345 12.12 -11.26 7.46
C GLN A 345 12.60 -11.71 6.08
N LYS A 346 12.52 -10.85 5.05
CA LYS A 346 13.01 -11.18 3.72
C LYS A 346 14.51 -11.50 3.72
N LEU A 347 15.33 -10.72 4.43
CA LEU A 347 16.75 -11.02 4.58
C LEU A 347 16.96 -12.42 5.18
N LEU A 348 16.27 -12.73 6.28
CA LEU A 348 16.37 -14.04 6.94
C LEU A 348 15.87 -15.19 6.06
N GLU A 349 14.79 -14.97 5.29
CA GLU A 349 14.27 -15.94 4.33
C GLU A 349 15.30 -16.23 3.23
N VAL A 350 15.90 -15.20 2.63
CA VAL A 350 16.94 -15.37 1.60
C VAL A 350 18.16 -16.09 2.15
N VAL A 351 18.56 -15.85 3.40
CA VAL A 351 19.64 -16.63 4.05
C VAL A 351 19.26 -18.12 4.16
N MET A 352 18.02 -18.44 4.55
CA MET A 352 17.56 -19.83 4.60
C MET A 352 17.49 -20.46 3.21
N GLN A 353 17.05 -19.71 2.20
CA GLN A 353 17.01 -20.17 0.80
C GLN A 353 18.42 -20.48 0.27
N TRP A 354 19.38 -19.61 0.59
CA TRP A 354 20.78 -19.82 0.28
C TRP A 354 21.32 -21.08 0.97
N LEU A 355 21.00 -21.32 2.25
CA LEU A 355 21.37 -22.55 2.95
C LEU A 355 20.79 -23.79 2.25
N ILE A 356 19.51 -23.78 1.88
CA ILE A 356 18.85 -24.91 1.21
C ILE A 356 19.49 -25.19 -0.15
N ARG A 357 19.84 -24.15 -0.92
CA ARG A 357 20.51 -24.31 -2.22
C ARG A 357 21.95 -24.79 -2.10
N THR A 358 22.67 -24.31 -1.10
CA THR A 358 24.08 -24.68 -0.86
C THR A 358 24.19 -26.09 -0.28
N TYR A 359 23.23 -26.49 0.56
CA TYR A 359 23.18 -27.78 1.23
C TYR A 359 21.83 -28.47 1.00
N PRO A 360 21.60 -29.03 -0.21
CA PRO A 360 20.32 -29.64 -0.55
C PRO A 360 20.03 -30.89 0.29
N ALA A 361 18.82 -30.96 0.82
CA ALA A 361 18.31 -32.14 1.49
C ALA A 361 17.91 -33.22 0.49
N ASP A 362 18.10 -34.49 0.85
CA ASP A 362 17.56 -35.62 0.07
C ASP A 362 16.07 -35.78 0.39
N VAL A 363 15.23 -35.19 -0.47
CA VAL A 363 13.77 -35.18 -0.31
C VAL A 363 13.17 -36.59 -0.31
N GLY A 364 13.85 -37.57 -0.92
CA GLY A 364 13.41 -38.96 -0.94
C GLY A 364 13.43 -39.62 0.45
N GLN A 365 14.21 -39.08 1.38
CA GLN A 365 14.34 -39.59 2.75
C GLN A 365 13.34 -38.98 3.73
N LEU A 366 12.57 -37.97 3.31
CA LEU A 366 11.56 -37.34 4.16
C LEU A 366 10.28 -38.18 4.24
N PRO A 367 9.69 -38.35 5.44
CA PRO A 367 8.49 -39.13 5.59
C PRO A 367 7.30 -38.43 4.93
N LYS A 368 6.64 -39.13 4.00
CA LYS A 368 5.36 -38.69 3.44
C LYS A 368 4.28 -38.85 4.51
N GLN A 369 3.68 -37.74 4.95
CA GLN A 369 2.58 -37.77 5.91
C GLN A 369 1.27 -37.45 5.19
N GLN A 370 0.23 -38.27 5.39
CA GLN A 370 -1.12 -37.94 4.90
C GLN A 370 -1.86 -36.95 5.82
N ARG A 371 -1.43 -36.81 7.08
CA ARG A 371 -2.00 -35.90 8.07
C ARG A 371 -0.88 -35.23 8.86
N PRO A 372 -1.02 -33.96 9.27
CA PRO A 372 0.00 -33.28 10.08
C PRO A 372 0.27 -34.04 11.38
N ASP A 373 1.51 -34.47 11.61
CA ASP A 373 1.94 -35.09 12.87
C ASP A 373 3.08 -34.28 13.51
N PRO A 374 2.75 -33.35 14.44
CA PRO A 374 3.75 -32.57 15.14
C PRO A 374 4.71 -33.41 15.99
N LYS A 375 4.30 -34.59 16.49
CA LYS A 375 5.20 -35.45 17.29
C LYS A 375 6.26 -36.10 16.42
N LEU A 376 5.89 -36.53 15.21
CA LEU A 376 6.85 -37.02 14.23
C LEU A 376 7.82 -35.91 13.82
N ASN A 377 7.34 -34.70 13.56
CA ASN A 377 8.19 -33.56 13.23
C ASN A 377 9.17 -33.22 14.37
N GLN A 378 8.73 -33.25 15.63
CA GLN A 378 9.62 -33.09 16.79
C GLN A 378 10.72 -34.14 16.81
N ARG A 379 10.39 -35.42 16.59
CA ARG A 379 11.39 -36.50 16.55
C ARG A 379 12.42 -36.29 15.44
N ILE A 380 11.97 -35.89 14.25
CA ILE A 380 12.87 -35.56 13.12
C ILE A 380 13.82 -34.44 13.54
N LEU A 381 13.28 -33.31 14.01
CA LEU A 381 14.06 -32.14 14.39
C LEU A 381 15.05 -32.44 15.53
N SER A 382 14.65 -33.24 16.52
CA SER A 382 15.53 -33.69 17.61
C SER A 382 16.65 -34.60 17.12
N ALA A 383 16.36 -35.49 16.16
CA ALA A 383 17.35 -36.40 15.58
C ALA A 383 18.43 -35.66 14.77
N LEU A 384 18.13 -34.45 14.27
CA LEU A 384 19.12 -33.62 13.59
C LEU A 384 20.22 -33.13 14.54
N GLN A 385 20.06 -33.17 15.87
CA GLN A 385 21.10 -32.77 16.83
C GLN A 385 21.76 -31.42 16.50
N ILE A 386 20.97 -30.44 16.08
CA ILE A 386 21.44 -29.09 15.77
C ILE A 386 21.61 -28.34 17.11
N PRO A 387 22.80 -27.80 17.43
CA PRO A 387 23.06 -27.18 18.73
C PRO A 387 22.06 -26.06 19.10
N ALA A 388 21.65 -25.25 18.12
CA ALA A 388 20.70 -24.15 18.34
C ALA A 388 19.22 -24.60 18.41
N PHE A 389 18.91 -25.88 18.18
CA PHE A 389 17.54 -26.41 18.23
C PHE A 389 17.19 -26.79 19.68
N THR A 390 16.88 -25.78 20.48
CA THR A 390 16.34 -25.98 21.83
C THR A 390 14.95 -26.62 21.77
N GLU A 391 14.48 -27.19 22.88
CA GLU A 391 13.14 -27.81 22.97
C GLU A 391 12.02 -26.86 22.50
N GLU A 392 12.13 -25.57 22.82
CA GLU A 392 11.18 -24.55 22.39
C GLU A 392 11.20 -24.32 20.88
N VAL A 393 12.40 -24.18 20.28
CA VAL A 393 12.57 -24.00 18.83
C VAL A 393 12.01 -25.21 18.09
N ILE A 394 12.34 -26.42 18.54
CA ILE A 394 11.82 -27.68 17.99
C ILE A 394 10.29 -27.70 18.06
N ARG A 395 9.72 -27.36 19.22
CA ARG A 395 8.26 -27.33 19.43
C ARG A 395 7.55 -26.38 18.47
N LEU A 396 8.14 -25.23 18.17
CA LEU A 396 7.58 -24.21 17.27
C LEU A 396 7.70 -24.63 15.79
N LEU A 397 8.85 -25.14 15.38
CA LEU A 397 9.09 -25.64 14.02
C LEU A 397 8.28 -26.88 13.69
N ALA A 398 8.05 -27.77 14.67
CA ALA A 398 7.29 -28.99 14.47
C ALA A 398 5.83 -28.78 14.04
N ARG A 399 5.29 -27.57 14.23
CA ARG A 399 3.93 -27.20 13.81
C ARG A 399 3.80 -26.97 12.30
N GLN A 400 4.90 -26.88 11.56
CA GLN A 400 4.86 -26.70 10.11
C GLN A 400 4.32 -27.96 9.41
N LYS A 401 3.59 -27.77 8.31
CA LYS A 401 3.12 -28.90 7.48
C LYS A 401 4.31 -29.54 6.78
N ILE A 402 4.49 -30.86 6.92
CA ILE A 402 5.66 -31.53 6.35
C ILE A 402 5.72 -31.40 4.82
N ASP A 403 4.56 -31.42 4.14
CA ASP A 403 4.49 -31.24 2.68
C ASP A 403 5.04 -29.88 2.25
N GLN A 404 4.81 -28.84 3.06
CA GLN A 404 5.34 -27.50 2.83
C GLN A 404 6.85 -27.45 3.04
N VAL A 405 7.38 -28.23 3.99
CA VAL A 405 8.83 -28.37 4.23
C VAL A 405 9.49 -29.15 3.10
N ILE A 406 8.91 -30.28 2.69
CA ILE A 406 9.34 -31.09 1.54
C ILE A 406 9.40 -30.23 0.27
N TRP A 407 8.34 -29.45 0.03
CA TRP A 407 8.29 -28.55 -1.11
C TRP A 407 9.35 -27.44 -0.98
N ALA A 408 9.54 -26.86 0.20
CA ALA A 408 10.57 -25.86 0.47
C ALA A 408 12.00 -26.38 0.24
N CYS A 409 12.28 -27.67 0.53
CA CYS A 409 13.56 -28.29 0.21
C CYS A 409 13.84 -28.35 -1.31
N SER A 410 12.79 -28.48 -2.13
CA SER A 410 12.92 -28.55 -3.60
C SER A 410 12.84 -27.16 -4.26
N LYS A 411 11.93 -26.33 -3.76
CA LYS A 411 11.65 -24.96 -4.20
C LYS A 411 11.59 -24.07 -2.96
N PRO A 412 12.66 -23.31 -2.65
CA PRO A 412 12.77 -22.51 -1.43
C PRO A 412 11.81 -21.30 -1.33
N GLU A 413 10.51 -21.45 -1.60
CA GLU A 413 9.53 -20.36 -1.72
C GLU A 413 8.45 -20.44 -0.62
N SER A 414 8.85 -20.47 0.64
CA SER A 414 7.93 -20.76 1.75
C SER A 414 8.07 -19.76 2.90
N SER A 415 7.29 -19.94 3.97
CA SER A 415 7.41 -19.11 5.17
C SER A 415 8.78 -19.30 5.83
N LEU A 416 9.30 -18.25 6.49
CA LEU A 416 10.55 -18.34 7.25
C LEU A 416 10.65 -19.59 8.13
N LYS A 417 9.59 -19.95 8.87
CA LYS A 417 9.56 -21.15 9.73
C LYS A 417 9.71 -22.45 8.92
N ALA A 418 9.05 -22.56 7.78
CA ALA A 418 9.17 -23.72 6.91
C ALA A 418 10.55 -23.79 6.24
N LEU A 419 11.11 -22.64 5.85
CA LEU A 419 12.47 -22.55 5.31
C LEU A 419 13.54 -22.92 6.36
N THR A 420 13.38 -22.52 7.62
CA THR A 420 14.30 -22.93 8.70
C THR A 420 14.29 -24.44 8.91
N PHE A 421 13.11 -25.08 8.86
CA PHE A 421 13.02 -26.55 8.92
C PHE A 421 13.68 -27.16 7.67
N ALA A 422 13.35 -26.68 6.46
CA ALA A 422 13.93 -27.20 5.23
C ALA A 422 15.48 -27.08 5.21
N ALA A 423 16.03 -25.95 5.63
CA ALA A 423 17.48 -25.75 5.75
C ALA A 423 18.10 -26.73 6.76
N ALA A 424 17.42 -27.02 7.87
CA ALA A 424 17.88 -27.99 8.85
C ALA A 424 17.95 -29.42 8.28
N MET A 425 17.07 -29.79 7.35
CA MET A 425 17.12 -31.10 6.70
C MET A 425 18.39 -31.31 5.87
N GLY A 426 18.98 -30.23 5.33
CA GLY A 426 20.26 -30.27 4.61
C GLY A 426 21.43 -30.77 5.48
N THR A 427 21.32 -30.67 6.81
CA THR A 427 22.35 -31.14 7.74
C THR A 427 22.57 -32.65 7.73
N LEU A 428 21.60 -33.44 7.24
CA LEU A 428 21.74 -34.90 7.13
C LEU A 428 22.85 -35.29 6.15
N ASN A 429 23.04 -34.50 5.10
CA ASN A 429 23.98 -34.79 4.01
C ASN A 429 25.31 -34.03 4.17
N ALA A 430 25.38 -33.07 5.10
CA ALA A 430 26.51 -32.16 5.24
C ALA A 430 26.92 -32.02 6.73
N PRO A 431 27.92 -32.78 7.20
CA PRO A 431 28.42 -32.67 8.57
C PRO A 431 29.00 -31.29 8.91
N GLN A 432 29.54 -30.57 7.93
CA GLN A 432 30.07 -29.20 8.07
C GLN A 432 29.01 -28.11 7.83
N HIS A 433 27.73 -28.47 7.78
CA HIS A 433 26.64 -27.52 7.59
C HIS A 433 26.70 -26.42 8.68
N PRO A 434 26.51 -25.13 8.34
CA PRO A 434 26.61 -24.04 9.32
C PRO A 434 25.75 -24.24 10.57
N LEU A 435 24.51 -24.71 10.41
CA LEU A 435 23.62 -25.05 11.53
C LEU A 435 24.14 -26.16 12.47
N LYS A 436 25.09 -27.00 12.05
CA LYS A 436 25.74 -28.00 12.92
C LYS A 436 26.90 -27.41 13.72
N VAL A 437 27.48 -26.32 13.24
CA VAL A 437 28.65 -25.66 13.83
C VAL A 437 28.21 -24.55 14.79
N LEU A 438 27.24 -23.74 14.38
CA LEU A 438 26.78 -22.57 15.12
C LEU A 438 25.85 -22.97 16.27
N GLY A 439 26.10 -22.42 17.45
CA GLY A 439 25.39 -22.66 18.69
C GLY A 439 24.20 -21.73 18.94
N THR A 440 23.51 -21.99 20.05
CA THR A 440 22.30 -21.25 20.46
C THR A 440 22.55 -19.75 20.67
N ARG A 441 23.73 -19.37 21.17
CA ARG A 441 24.07 -17.95 21.42
C ARG A 441 24.28 -17.15 20.14
N GLU A 442 24.83 -17.79 19.12
CA GLU A 442 25.08 -17.15 17.82
C GLU A 442 23.78 -17.01 17.03
N LEU A 443 23.04 -18.11 16.86
CA LEU A 443 21.85 -18.11 16.00
C LEU A 443 20.61 -17.53 16.67
N GLN A 444 20.47 -17.65 18.01
CA GLN A 444 19.31 -17.21 18.79
C GLN A 444 17.97 -17.52 18.08
N LEU A 445 17.78 -18.75 17.61
CA LEU A 445 16.65 -19.12 16.74
C LEU A 445 15.27 -18.87 17.34
N SER A 446 15.15 -18.76 18.67
CA SER A 446 13.92 -18.29 19.31
C SER A 446 13.50 -16.91 18.79
N LYS A 447 14.44 -15.95 18.70
CA LYS A 447 14.20 -14.61 18.16
C LYS A 447 13.82 -14.62 16.69
N LEU A 448 14.43 -15.49 15.87
CA LEU A 448 14.04 -15.68 14.47
C LEU A 448 12.56 -16.07 14.36
N LEU A 449 12.12 -17.01 15.19
CA LEU A 449 10.75 -17.49 15.19
C LEU A 449 9.76 -16.48 15.76
N GLU A 450 10.17 -15.70 16.77
CA GLU A 450 9.41 -14.57 17.30
C GLU A 450 9.20 -13.48 16.24
N LEU A 451 10.25 -13.12 15.48
CA LEU A 451 10.18 -12.15 14.39
C LEU A 451 9.19 -12.61 13.31
N ALA A 452 9.24 -13.89 12.93
CA ALA A 452 8.28 -14.48 11.99
C ALA A 452 6.83 -14.39 12.49
N ASP A 453 6.58 -14.57 13.79
CA ASP A 453 5.24 -14.42 14.37
C ASP A 453 4.81 -12.96 14.47
N LEU A 454 5.73 -12.07 14.80
CA LEU A 454 5.50 -10.64 14.94
C LEU A 454 5.07 -10.03 13.61
N ARG A 455 5.72 -10.39 12.49
CA ARG A 455 5.28 -10.02 11.14
C ARG A 455 3.94 -10.64 10.78
N ASN A 456 3.70 -11.91 11.08
CA ASN A 456 2.39 -12.53 10.77
C ASN A 456 1.26 -11.82 11.53
N ARG A 457 1.53 -11.34 12.74
CA ARG A 457 0.57 -10.53 13.51
C ARG A 457 0.39 -9.13 12.94
N SER A 458 1.41 -8.51 12.35
CA SER A 458 1.28 -7.18 11.74
C SER A 458 0.70 -7.22 10.31
N SER A 459 0.98 -8.27 9.53
CA SER A 459 0.53 -8.44 8.14
C SER A 459 -0.92 -8.93 8.00
N HIS A 460 -1.47 -9.62 9.02
CA HIS A 460 -2.90 -9.95 9.05
C HIS A 460 -3.67 -8.80 9.69
N ALA A 461 -4.62 -8.22 8.96
CA ALA A 461 -5.48 -7.14 9.42
C ALA A 461 -5.93 -7.36 10.88
N GLN A 462 -5.35 -6.59 11.79
CA GLN A 462 -5.62 -6.62 13.21
C GLN A 462 -6.99 -6.01 13.46
N SER A 463 -8.02 -6.80 13.23
CA SER A 463 -9.41 -6.41 13.41
C SER A 463 -9.76 -6.43 14.90
N SER A 464 -10.32 -5.33 15.41
CA SER A 464 -10.91 -5.24 16.76
C SER A 464 -12.02 -6.29 17.00
N PHE A 465 -12.53 -6.89 15.93
CA PHE A 465 -13.52 -7.98 15.97
C PHE A 465 -12.90 -9.36 16.25
N THR A 466 -11.57 -9.51 16.23
CA THR A 466 -10.90 -10.80 16.47
C THR A 466 -10.45 -11.02 17.92
N GLY A 467 -10.62 -10.01 18.80
CA GLY A 467 -10.30 -10.10 20.23
C GLY A 467 -8.82 -10.34 20.55
N ARG A 468 -7.90 -10.23 19.57
CA ARG A 468 -6.45 -10.38 19.77
C ARG A 468 -5.84 -9.03 20.18
N GLU A 469 -5.04 -9.04 21.25
CA GLU A 469 -4.34 -7.85 21.74
C GLU A 469 -3.45 -7.24 20.66
N LYS A 470 -3.55 -5.92 20.52
CA LYS A 470 -2.79 -5.11 19.57
C LYS A 470 -1.34 -5.01 20.05
N THR A 471 -0.41 -5.75 19.43
CA THR A 471 1.01 -5.53 19.71
C THR A 471 1.44 -4.26 19.00
N GLN A 472 1.56 -3.16 19.74
CA GLN A 472 2.03 -1.89 19.20
C GLN A 472 3.52 -2.01 18.87
N LEU A 473 3.86 -1.89 17.59
CA LEU A 473 5.25 -1.86 17.15
C LEU A 473 5.91 -0.58 17.66
N THR A 474 7.17 -0.68 18.05
CA THR A 474 7.96 0.47 18.52
C THR A 474 9.27 0.53 17.74
N SER A 475 9.83 1.74 17.59
CA SER A 475 11.14 1.91 16.92
C SER A 475 12.23 1.07 17.58
N ARG A 476 12.19 0.88 18.90
CA ARG A 476 13.11 -0.01 19.61
C ARG A 476 12.99 -1.46 19.13
N MET A 477 11.77 -1.99 19.03
CA MET A 477 11.55 -3.36 18.54
C MET A 477 12.02 -3.54 17.10
N ALA A 478 11.80 -2.54 16.23
CA ALA A 478 12.27 -2.58 14.85
C ALA A 478 13.81 -2.53 14.77
N LEU A 479 14.46 -1.63 15.51
CA LEU A 479 15.92 -1.54 15.58
C LEU A 479 16.57 -2.81 16.16
N ASP A 480 15.99 -3.39 17.22
CA ASP A 480 16.45 -4.65 17.80
C ASP A 480 16.33 -5.80 16.78
N SER A 481 15.24 -5.81 15.99
CA SER A 481 15.01 -6.80 14.93
C SER A 481 16.00 -6.65 13.77
N ILE A 482 16.29 -5.41 13.35
CA ILE A 482 17.31 -5.11 12.33
C ILE A 482 18.67 -5.60 12.81
N GLN A 483 19.05 -5.24 14.04
CA GLN A 483 20.34 -5.64 14.60
C GLN A 483 20.44 -7.16 14.70
N TYR A 484 19.36 -7.84 15.07
CA TYR A 484 19.31 -9.30 15.06
C TYR A 484 19.50 -9.88 13.65
N ALA A 485 18.77 -9.40 12.64
CA ALA A 485 18.87 -9.91 11.28
C ALA A 485 20.27 -9.71 10.67
N LEU A 486 20.90 -8.55 10.92
CA LEU A 486 22.28 -8.28 10.52
C LEU A 486 23.27 -9.21 11.21
N SER A 487 23.21 -9.33 12.54
CA SER A 487 24.10 -10.22 13.30
C SER A 487 23.92 -11.69 12.91
N PHE A 488 22.67 -12.14 12.71
CA PHE A 488 22.35 -13.49 12.28
C PHE A 488 22.95 -13.79 10.91
N THR A 489 22.78 -12.88 9.93
CA THR A 489 23.35 -13.04 8.59
C THR A 489 24.88 -13.12 8.66
N ALA A 490 25.51 -12.27 9.48
CA ALA A 490 26.95 -12.25 9.68
C ALA A 490 27.52 -13.54 10.29
N CYS A 491 26.71 -14.35 10.99
CA CYS A 491 27.16 -15.67 11.48
C CYS A 491 27.54 -16.62 10.34
N PHE A 492 27.05 -16.40 9.12
CA PHE A 492 27.29 -17.27 7.97
C PHE A 492 28.43 -16.79 7.05
N LYS A 493 29.12 -15.69 7.41
CA LYS A 493 30.13 -15.03 6.57
C LYS A 493 31.25 -15.94 6.06
N GLU A 494 31.66 -16.95 6.83
CA GLU A 494 32.75 -17.86 6.45
C GLU A 494 32.33 -18.89 5.39
N TRP A 495 31.02 -19.03 5.15
CA TRP A 495 30.45 -19.96 4.19
C TRP A 495 29.93 -19.28 2.92
N MET A 496 29.82 -17.95 2.90
CA MET A 496 29.38 -17.13 1.75
C MET A 496 30.58 -16.66 0.93
#